data_AF-A0A6J4JQR9-F1
#
_entry.id   AF-A0A6J4JQR9-F1
#
_cell.length_a   1.000
_cell.length_b   1.000
_cell.length_c   1.000
_cell.angle_alpha   90.00
_cell.angle_beta   90.00
_cell.angle_gamma   90.00
#
_symmetry.space_group_name_H-M   'P 1'
#
loop_
_entity.id
_entity.type
_entity.pdbx_description
1 polymer ?
#
loop_
_entity_poly.entity_id
_entity_poly.type
_entity_poly.pdbx_seq_one_letter_code
_entity_poly.pdbx_strand_id
1 'polypeptide(L)'
;MDIVDAIAAIRNNPRLAIDFITAVVRLFENLHQLHGVYQGTHEAVLAEAQGGVLLDAAGQPFAHINSLREGARALSNRENEIESGLNAMARVSSTLSSKVRDVVRPLLDLSRSTRAVMAETEVQATSLANTMPTRLQGVPLGTGGSGAAIARSNAALVSSQLNAQAAQLTARGIQPKLIPNPTAAAQAYLARVRQQAVDSKDAVARLAPVLAAMRLAAQNALRQASVVGRALLQTVLDGLIAALEVLAARLGTMLVTPLVIPKSLLEKLAQEREATTA
;
A
#
# COMPACT_ATOMS: atom_id res chain seq x y z
N MET A 1 -26.62 25.23 1.44
CA MET A 1 -26.83 24.43 0.22
C MET A 1 -27.85 23.37 0.58
N ASP A 2 -28.99 23.35 -0.11
CA ASP A 2 -30.01 22.33 0.12
C ASP A 2 -29.45 20.96 -0.30
N ILE A 3 -29.93 19.88 0.30
CA ILE A 3 -29.64 18.51 -0.10
C ILE A 3 -29.91 18.28 -1.59
N VAL A 4 -30.93 18.94 -2.16
CA VAL A 4 -31.23 18.86 -3.59
C VAL A 4 -30.08 19.43 -4.44
N ASP A 5 -29.50 20.55 -4.01
CA ASP A 5 -28.33 21.17 -4.66
C ASP A 5 -27.08 20.29 -4.48
N ALA A 6 -26.95 19.59 -3.34
CA ALA A 6 -25.86 18.65 -3.10
C ALA A 6 -25.93 17.43 -4.02
N ILE A 7 -27.13 16.91 -4.21
CA ILE A 7 -27.40 15.80 -5.14
C ILE A 7 -27.13 16.24 -6.57
N ALA A 8 -27.59 17.43 -6.97
CA ALA A 8 -27.29 17.99 -8.29
C ALA A 8 -25.78 18.23 -8.49
N ALA A 9 -25.05 18.74 -7.50
CA ALA A 9 -23.62 19.04 -7.63
C ALA A 9 -22.74 17.80 -7.86
N ILE A 10 -23.04 16.67 -7.22
CA ILE A 10 -22.32 15.40 -7.46
C ILE A 10 -22.82 14.70 -8.72
N ARG A 11 -24.12 14.71 -8.98
CA ARG A 11 -24.69 14.17 -10.24
C ARG A 11 -24.10 14.88 -11.46
N ASN A 12 -23.87 16.18 -11.35
CA ASN A 12 -23.24 17.01 -12.38
C ASN A 12 -21.70 16.90 -12.39
N ASN A 13 -21.10 16.16 -11.45
CA ASN A 13 -19.65 16.01 -11.37
C ASN A 13 -19.21 14.54 -11.13
N PRO A 14 -19.60 13.61 -12.02
CA PRO A 14 -19.29 12.18 -11.89
C PRO A 14 -17.79 11.88 -11.91
N ARG A 15 -16.99 12.81 -12.45
CA ARG A 15 -15.52 12.77 -12.40
C ARG A 15 -15.01 12.71 -10.96
N LEU A 16 -15.64 13.42 -10.01
CA LEU A 16 -15.21 13.42 -8.62
C LEU A 16 -15.25 12.01 -7.99
N ALA A 17 -16.35 11.29 -8.20
CA ALA A 17 -16.51 9.94 -7.67
C ALA A 17 -15.54 8.95 -8.33
N ILE A 18 -15.36 9.06 -9.66
CA ILE A 18 -14.43 8.23 -10.42
C ILE A 18 -12.97 8.47 -9.98
N ASP A 19 -12.55 9.73 -9.85
CA ASP A 19 -11.20 10.09 -9.43
C ASP A 19 -10.90 9.58 -8.01
N PHE A 20 -11.87 9.73 -7.10
CA PHE A 20 -11.77 9.20 -5.74
C PHE A 20 -11.64 7.67 -5.72
N ILE A 21 -12.54 6.95 -6.40
CA ILE A 21 -12.50 5.48 -6.48
C ILE A 21 -11.18 5.02 -7.11
N THR A 22 -10.72 5.71 -8.15
CA THR A 22 -9.44 5.43 -8.83
C THR A 22 -8.27 5.59 -7.87
N ALA A 23 -8.26 6.65 -7.05
CA ALA A 23 -7.22 6.85 -6.05
C ALA A 23 -7.20 5.73 -4.99
N VAL A 24 -8.38 5.27 -4.54
CA VAL A 24 -8.52 4.13 -3.60
C VAL A 24 -7.96 2.84 -4.22
N VAL A 25 -8.33 2.52 -5.47
CA VAL A 25 -7.84 1.33 -6.17
C VAL A 25 -6.33 1.39 -6.36
N ARG A 26 -5.79 2.54 -6.79
CA ARG A 26 -4.34 2.73 -6.96
C ARG A 26 -3.58 2.61 -5.64
N LEU A 27 -4.16 3.01 -4.52
CA LEU A 27 -3.52 2.82 -3.21
C LEU A 27 -3.44 1.32 -2.86
N PHE A 28 -4.49 0.54 -3.14
CA PHE A 28 -4.42 -0.93 -3.01
C PHE A 28 -3.36 -1.56 -3.90
N GLU A 29 -3.33 -1.18 -5.19
CA GLU A 29 -2.34 -1.68 -6.14
C GLU A 29 -0.92 -1.35 -5.67
N ASN A 30 -0.69 -0.14 -5.17
CA ASN A 30 0.59 0.28 -4.63
C ASN A 30 1.01 -0.55 -3.41
N LEU A 31 0.10 -0.79 -2.46
CA LEU A 31 0.36 -1.62 -1.27
C LEU A 31 0.61 -3.10 -1.59
N HIS A 32 0.20 -3.54 -2.78
CA HIS A 32 0.44 -4.90 -3.25
C HIS A 32 1.65 -5.01 -4.18
N GLN A 33 1.97 -4.01 -4.99
CA GLN A 33 2.91 -4.19 -6.11
C GLN A 33 4.23 -3.46 -5.90
N LEU A 34 4.26 -2.37 -5.12
CA LEU A 34 5.47 -1.58 -4.96
C LEU A 34 6.53 -2.36 -4.20
N HIS A 35 7.71 -2.45 -4.77
CA HIS A 35 8.83 -3.17 -4.17
C HIS A 35 9.17 -2.64 -2.75
N GLY A 36 9.06 -1.33 -2.54
CA GLY A 36 9.30 -0.69 -1.24
C GLY A 36 8.44 -1.17 -0.07
N VAL A 37 7.31 -1.84 -0.31
CA VAL A 37 6.38 -2.30 0.76
C VAL A 37 6.74 -3.67 1.33
N TYR A 38 7.71 -4.36 0.72
CA TYR A 38 8.08 -5.72 1.08
C TYR A 38 9.19 -5.76 2.11
N GLN A 39 9.10 -6.73 3.02
CA GLN A 39 10.10 -6.99 4.05
C GLN A 39 11.52 -7.06 3.47
N GLY A 40 11.70 -7.78 2.34
CA GLY A 40 12.99 -7.93 1.67
C GLY A 40 13.66 -6.58 1.35
N THR A 41 12.89 -5.59 0.90
CA THR A 41 13.40 -4.25 0.60
C THR A 41 13.93 -3.54 1.84
N HIS A 42 13.20 -3.61 2.96
CA HIS A 42 13.66 -3.01 4.21
C HIS A 42 14.94 -3.68 4.71
N GLU A 43 15.02 -5.01 4.65
CA GLU A 43 16.21 -5.74 5.08
C GLU A 43 17.41 -5.49 4.17
N ALA A 44 17.19 -5.39 2.85
CA ALA A 44 18.21 -5.05 1.87
C ALA A 44 18.78 -3.65 2.11
N VAL A 45 17.93 -2.65 2.36
CA VAL A 45 18.37 -1.29 2.71
C VAL A 45 19.29 -1.28 3.94
N LEU A 46 18.94 -2.04 4.98
CA LEU A 46 19.79 -2.13 6.17
C LEU A 46 21.13 -2.81 5.88
N ALA A 47 21.17 -3.81 5.01
CA ALA A 47 22.41 -4.47 4.62
C ALA A 47 23.30 -3.59 3.73
N GLU A 48 22.71 -2.89 2.76
CA GLU A 48 23.40 -1.94 1.88
C GLU A 48 24.06 -0.82 2.67
N ALA A 49 23.36 -0.29 3.67
CA ALA A 49 23.92 0.70 4.59
C ALA A 49 25.18 0.23 5.32
N GLN A 50 25.39 -1.08 5.40
CA GLN A 50 26.55 -1.69 6.06
C GLN A 50 27.59 -2.21 5.05
N GLY A 51 27.49 -1.82 3.78
CA GLY A 51 28.43 -2.18 2.72
C GLY A 51 28.09 -3.50 2.01
N GLY A 52 26.93 -4.09 2.31
CA GLY A 52 26.41 -5.22 1.54
C GLY A 52 26.04 -4.78 0.12
N VAL A 53 26.24 -5.68 -0.85
CA VAL A 53 25.82 -5.46 -2.24
C VAL A 53 24.74 -6.48 -2.55
N LEU A 54 23.55 -6.00 -2.88
CA LEU A 54 22.45 -6.84 -3.35
C LEU A 54 22.20 -6.59 -4.83
N LEU A 55 21.99 -7.68 -5.55
CA LEU A 55 21.82 -7.64 -7.01
C LEU A 55 20.34 -7.70 -7.37
N ASP A 56 19.96 -7.03 -8.46
CA ASP A 56 18.67 -7.22 -9.10
C ASP A 56 18.61 -8.52 -9.91
N ALA A 57 17.49 -8.73 -10.61
CA ALA A 57 17.29 -9.88 -11.49
C ALA A 57 18.25 -9.94 -12.69
N ALA A 58 18.88 -8.82 -13.06
CA ALA A 58 19.88 -8.75 -14.12
C ALA A 58 21.32 -8.91 -13.57
N GLY A 59 21.47 -9.19 -12.26
CA GLY A 59 22.77 -9.32 -11.61
C GLY A 59 23.50 -7.99 -11.40
N GLN A 60 22.79 -6.86 -11.51
CA GLN A 60 23.36 -5.53 -11.29
C GLN A 60 23.12 -5.06 -9.86
N PRO A 61 24.04 -4.29 -9.26
CA PRO A 61 23.78 -3.65 -7.97
C PRO A 61 22.50 -2.83 -8.01
N PHE A 62 21.58 -3.13 -7.09
CA PHE A 62 20.33 -2.39 -6.95
C PHE A 62 20.42 -1.47 -5.74
N ALA A 63 19.82 -0.28 -5.80
CA ALA A 63 19.76 0.64 -4.67
C ALA A 63 18.38 0.56 -4.01
N HIS A 64 18.23 -0.32 -3.02
CA HIS A 64 16.92 -0.57 -2.38
C HIS A 64 16.37 0.67 -1.67
N ILE A 65 17.24 1.58 -1.21
CA ILE A 65 16.82 2.81 -0.53
C ILE A 65 16.01 3.73 -1.47
N ASN A 66 16.33 3.75 -2.76
CA ASN A 66 15.59 4.55 -3.74
C ASN A 66 14.19 3.96 -3.96
N SER A 67 14.10 2.64 -4.09
CA SER A 67 12.82 1.93 -4.20
C SER A 67 11.92 2.14 -2.98
N LEU A 68 12.50 2.17 -1.78
CA LEU A 68 11.79 2.48 -0.55
C LEU A 68 11.26 3.93 -0.54
N ARG A 69 12.09 4.91 -0.91
CA ARG A 69 11.68 6.33 -1.00
C ARG A 69 10.61 6.57 -2.07
N GLU A 70 10.74 5.94 -3.23
CA GLU A 70 9.73 5.96 -4.30
C GLU A 70 8.42 5.35 -3.83
N GLY A 71 8.49 4.22 -3.10
CA GLY A 71 7.33 3.59 -2.47
C GLY A 71 6.62 4.54 -1.51
N ALA A 72 7.36 5.17 -0.60
CA ALA A 72 6.80 6.12 0.37
C ALA A 72 6.13 7.33 -0.33
N ARG A 73 6.75 7.88 -1.38
CA ARG A 73 6.16 8.96 -2.18
C ARG A 73 4.91 8.52 -2.91
N ALA A 74 4.92 7.35 -3.54
CA ALA A 74 3.77 6.82 -4.26
C ALA A 74 2.57 6.60 -3.34
N LEU A 75 2.79 6.04 -2.14
CA LEU A 75 1.76 5.89 -1.12
C LEU A 75 1.24 7.27 -0.65
N SER A 76 2.12 8.20 -0.33
CA SER A 76 1.73 9.55 0.11
C SER A 76 0.92 10.30 -0.95
N ASN A 77 1.27 10.17 -2.23
CA ASN A 77 0.55 10.82 -3.32
C ASN A 77 -0.88 10.28 -3.43
N ARG A 78 -1.08 8.97 -3.29
CA ARG A 78 -2.43 8.38 -3.32
C ARG A 78 -3.26 8.73 -2.09
N GLU A 79 -2.64 8.80 -0.91
CA GLU A 79 -3.32 9.34 0.29
C GLU A 79 -3.80 10.78 0.06
N ASN A 80 -2.94 11.65 -0.50
CA ASN A 80 -3.31 13.04 -0.79
C ASN A 80 -4.45 13.16 -1.81
N GLU A 81 -4.48 12.30 -2.83
CA GLU A 81 -5.57 12.24 -3.80
C GLU A 81 -6.89 11.80 -3.15
N ILE A 82 -6.85 10.77 -2.29
CA ILE A 82 -8.02 10.33 -1.51
C ILE A 82 -8.53 11.46 -0.61
N GLU A 83 -7.62 12.13 0.13
CA GLU A 83 -7.98 13.25 1.00
C GLU A 83 -8.56 14.44 0.22
N SER A 84 -8.00 14.75 -0.96
CA SER A 84 -8.55 15.76 -1.86
C SER A 84 -9.97 15.41 -2.30
N GLY A 85 -10.21 14.15 -2.68
CA GLY A 85 -11.55 13.64 -3.01
C GLY A 85 -12.53 13.73 -1.84
N LEU A 86 -12.10 13.36 -0.62
CA LEU A 86 -12.89 13.49 0.61
C LEU A 86 -13.25 14.94 0.92
N ASN A 87 -12.30 15.87 0.75
CA ASN A 87 -12.51 17.29 0.98
C ASN A 87 -13.47 17.89 -0.05
N ALA A 88 -13.37 17.49 -1.31
CA ALA A 88 -14.32 17.89 -2.34
C ALA A 88 -15.73 17.32 -2.08
N MET A 89 -15.84 16.06 -1.64
CA MET A 89 -17.12 15.51 -1.17
C MET A 89 -17.67 16.28 0.04
N ALA A 90 -16.82 16.77 0.96
CA ALA A 90 -17.26 17.51 2.14
C ALA A 90 -17.89 18.87 1.79
N ARG A 91 -17.45 19.50 0.70
CA ARG A 91 -18.06 20.74 0.16
C ARG A 91 -19.49 20.51 -0.32
N VAL A 92 -19.79 19.28 -0.73
CA VAL A 92 -21.13 18.89 -1.18
C VAL A 92 -21.98 18.38 -0.02
N SER A 93 -21.44 17.46 0.78
CA SER A 93 -22.08 16.94 1.98
C SER A 93 -21.03 16.46 2.98
N SER A 94 -20.97 17.14 4.13
CA SER A 94 -20.09 16.77 5.24
C SER A 94 -20.41 15.37 5.78
N THR A 95 -21.69 15.01 5.83
CA THR A 95 -22.16 13.67 6.23
C THR A 95 -21.69 12.59 5.25
N LEU A 96 -21.80 12.82 3.93
CA LEU A 96 -21.28 11.89 2.92
C LEU A 96 -19.77 11.70 3.11
N SER A 97 -19.03 12.81 3.16
CA SER A 97 -17.56 12.77 3.30
C SER A 97 -17.14 12.03 4.56
N SER A 98 -17.80 12.28 5.70
CA SER A 98 -17.53 11.55 6.94
C SER A 98 -17.75 10.04 6.79
N LYS A 99 -18.86 9.61 6.18
CA LYS A 99 -19.13 8.17 5.98
C LYS A 99 -18.14 7.53 5.02
N VAL A 100 -17.80 8.20 3.92
CA VAL A 100 -16.81 7.69 2.96
C VAL A 100 -15.41 7.65 3.57
N ARG A 101 -15.07 8.63 4.42
CA ARG A 101 -13.83 8.65 5.20
C ARG A 101 -13.74 7.44 6.12
N ASP A 102 -14.81 7.12 6.85
CA ASP A 102 -14.86 5.92 7.70
C ASP A 102 -14.64 4.63 6.89
N VAL A 103 -15.19 4.60 5.66
CA VAL A 103 -15.02 3.46 4.75
C VAL A 103 -13.57 3.28 4.30
N VAL A 104 -12.87 4.35 3.92
CA VAL A 104 -11.48 4.23 3.42
C VAL A 104 -10.42 4.26 4.52
N ARG A 105 -10.81 4.56 5.76
CA ARG A 105 -9.89 4.68 6.90
C ARG A 105 -8.98 3.46 7.10
N PRO A 106 -9.46 2.20 7.05
CA PRO A 106 -8.58 1.04 7.22
C PRO A 106 -7.43 0.99 6.21
N LEU A 107 -7.68 1.41 4.96
CA LEU A 107 -6.67 1.46 3.91
C LEU A 107 -5.66 2.59 4.14
N LEU A 108 -6.14 3.77 4.52
CA LEU A 108 -5.28 4.91 4.86
C LEU A 108 -4.38 4.59 6.07
N ASP A 109 -4.92 3.92 7.09
CA ASP A 109 -4.17 3.53 8.29
C ASP A 109 -3.08 2.51 7.94
N LEU A 110 -3.37 1.52 7.08
CA LEU A 110 -2.35 0.59 6.57
C LEU A 110 -1.25 1.35 5.80
N SER A 111 -1.62 2.23 4.87
CA SER A 111 -0.67 3.03 4.09
C SER A 111 0.26 3.86 4.98
N ARG A 112 -0.29 4.57 5.98
CA ARG A 112 0.48 5.37 6.95
C ARG A 112 1.41 4.50 7.79
N SER A 113 0.95 3.34 8.24
CA SER A 113 1.77 2.37 8.98
C SER A 113 2.95 1.88 8.13
N THR A 114 2.72 1.48 6.88
CA THR A 114 3.79 1.08 5.95
C THR A 114 4.79 2.22 5.69
N ARG A 115 4.31 3.45 5.46
CA ARG A 115 5.19 4.62 5.29
C ARG A 115 6.00 4.94 6.55
N ALA A 116 5.44 4.74 7.75
CA ALA A 116 6.17 4.92 9.00
C ALA A 116 7.34 3.92 9.10
N VAL A 117 7.11 2.65 8.75
CA VAL A 117 8.19 1.64 8.71
C VAL A 117 9.26 2.01 7.69
N MET A 118 8.88 2.50 6.50
CA MET A 118 9.83 3.01 5.49
C MET A 118 10.71 4.14 6.05
N ALA A 119 10.11 5.15 6.68
CA ALA A 119 10.85 6.26 7.26
C ALA A 119 11.80 5.80 8.38
N GLU A 120 11.34 4.90 9.25
CA GLU A 120 12.20 4.30 10.28
C GLU A 120 13.36 3.49 9.68
N THR A 121 13.13 2.75 8.58
CA THR A 121 14.20 2.05 7.87
C THR A 121 15.27 3.01 7.37
N GLU A 122 14.90 4.14 6.80
CA GLU A 122 15.85 5.16 6.35
C GLU A 122 16.69 5.73 7.50
N VAL A 123 16.07 5.97 8.66
CA VAL A 123 16.77 6.40 9.88
C VAL A 123 17.76 5.34 10.35
N GLN A 124 17.34 4.08 10.42
CA GLN A 124 18.21 2.98 10.83
C GLN A 124 19.36 2.74 9.84
N ALA A 125 19.08 2.83 8.53
CA ALA A 125 20.08 2.74 7.48
C ALA A 125 21.12 3.86 7.60
N THR A 126 20.68 5.10 7.83
CA THR A 126 21.59 6.23 8.03
C THR A 126 22.49 6.01 9.24
N SER A 127 21.92 5.54 10.37
CA SER A 127 22.69 5.20 11.57
C SER A 127 23.74 4.11 11.31
N LEU A 128 23.35 3.05 10.60
CA LEU A 128 24.24 1.94 10.22
C LEU A 128 25.35 2.38 9.27
N ALA A 129 25.05 3.23 8.30
CA ALA A 129 26.05 3.79 7.38
C ALA A 129 27.09 4.65 8.11
N ASN A 130 26.71 5.32 9.19
CA ASN A 130 27.65 6.13 9.98
C ASN A 130 28.47 5.29 10.97
N THR A 131 27.90 4.21 11.51
CA THR A 131 28.52 3.45 12.60
C THR A 131 29.24 2.19 12.13
N MET A 132 28.77 1.56 11.04
CA MET A 132 29.22 0.27 10.55
C MET A 132 29.18 0.14 9.01
N PRO A 133 29.72 1.12 8.24
CA PRO A 133 29.54 1.21 6.78
C PRO A 133 30.08 0.03 5.97
N THR A 134 30.99 -0.78 6.53
CA THR A 134 31.70 -1.85 5.79
C THR A 134 31.53 -3.22 6.42
N ARG A 135 30.68 -3.36 7.45
CA ARG A 135 30.51 -4.62 8.19
C ARG A 135 30.13 -5.80 7.30
N LEU A 136 29.31 -5.56 6.29
CA LEU A 136 28.82 -6.57 5.34
C LEU A 136 29.56 -6.52 3.99
N GLN A 137 30.65 -5.77 3.89
CA GLN A 137 31.45 -5.72 2.68
C GLN A 137 32.04 -7.10 2.37
N GLY A 138 31.84 -7.56 1.13
CA GLY A 138 32.29 -8.88 0.68
C GLY A 138 31.57 -10.05 1.36
N VAL A 139 30.44 -9.82 2.02
CA VAL A 139 29.53 -10.90 2.41
C VAL A 139 28.68 -11.25 1.19
N PRO A 140 28.67 -12.50 0.72
CA PRO A 140 27.83 -12.90 -0.41
C PRO A 140 26.37 -12.88 0.04
N LEU A 141 25.69 -11.80 -0.33
CA LEU A 141 24.24 -11.66 -0.22
C LEU A 141 23.66 -11.90 -1.61
N GLY A 142 22.60 -12.68 -1.69
CA GLY A 142 21.80 -12.83 -2.89
C GLY A 142 21.00 -11.55 -3.17
N THR A 143 19.89 -11.71 -3.85
CA THR A 143 19.13 -10.58 -4.41
C THR A 143 18.19 -9.89 -3.43
N GLY A 144 18.14 -10.35 -2.16
CA GLY A 144 17.32 -9.73 -1.12
C GLY A 144 15.81 -9.76 -1.38
N GLY A 145 15.35 -10.57 -2.34
CA GLY A 145 13.96 -10.57 -2.81
C GLY A 145 13.64 -9.55 -3.91
N SER A 146 14.66 -9.00 -4.58
CA SER A 146 14.48 -8.00 -5.66
C SER A 146 13.91 -8.58 -6.95
N GLY A 147 12.86 -7.95 -7.49
CA GLY A 147 12.27 -8.25 -8.80
C GLY A 147 11.06 -9.19 -8.80
N ALA A 148 10.27 -9.15 -9.88
CA ALA A 148 9.11 -10.04 -10.08
C ALA A 148 9.50 -11.46 -10.55
N ALA A 149 10.72 -11.62 -11.07
CA ALA A 149 11.26 -12.88 -11.58
C ALA A 149 12.07 -13.68 -10.55
N ILE A 150 12.41 -13.07 -9.41
CA ILE A 150 13.12 -13.73 -8.31
C ILE A 150 12.09 -14.18 -7.29
N ALA A 151 12.15 -15.45 -6.90
CA ALA A 151 11.24 -16.03 -5.92
C ALA A 151 11.40 -15.33 -4.54
N ARG A 152 10.58 -14.29 -4.33
CA ARG A 152 10.39 -13.66 -3.02
C ARG A 152 9.95 -14.74 -2.04
N SER A 153 10.82 -15.04 -1.09
CA SER A 153 10.64 -16.15 -0.16
C SER A 153 11.37 -15.84 1.14
N ASN A 154 10.99 -16.52 2.21
CA ASN A 154 11.67 -16.38 3.49
C ASN A 154 13.18 -16.67 3.40
N ALA A 155 13.60 -17.59 2.52
CA ALA A 155 15.01 -17.90 2.31
C ALA A 155 15.79 -16.77 1.61
N ALA A 156 15.11 -15.99 0.76
CA ALA A 156 15.71 -14.85 0.05
C ALA A 156 15.87 -13.60 0.93
N LEU A 157 15.25 -13.56 2.12
CA LEU A 157 15.44 -12.47 3.08
C LEU A 157 16.88 -12.40 3.57
N VAL A 158 17.42 -11.18 3.69
CA VAL A 158 18.81 -10.97 4.15
C VAL A 158 19.02 -11.55 5.54
N SER A 159 18.06 -11.41 6.45
CA SER A 159 18.11 -12.00 7.78
C SER A 159 18.30 -13.51 7.75
N SER A 160 17.58 -14.21 6.87
CA SER A 160 17.73 -15.66 6.67
C SER A 160 19.09 -16.02 6.08
N GLN A 161 19.60 -15.25 5.12
CA GLN A 161 20.91 -15.47 4.53
C GLN A 161 22.06 -15.25 5.52
N LEU A 162 21.97 -14.20 6.36
CA LEU A 162 22.94 -13.95 7.43
C LEU A 162 22.94 -15.08 8.47
N ASN A 163 21.75 -15.59 8.83
CA ASN A 163 21.62 -16.73 9.74
C ASN A 163 22.19 -18.02 9.12
N ALA A 164 21.94 -18.28 7.83
CA ALA A 164 22.49 -19.44 7.13
C ALA A 164 24.02 -19.43 7.08
N GLN A 165 24.63 -18.25 7.04
CA GLN A 165 26.08 -18.04 7.03
C GLN A 165 26.65 -17.78 8.44
N ALA A 166 25.89 -18.01 9.51
CA ALA A 166 26.24 -17.53 10.86
C ALA A 166 27.61 -17.99 11.35
N ALA A 167 27.98 -19.25 11.13
CA ALA A 167 29.29 -19.79 11.53
C ALA A 167 30.45 -19.09 10.78
N GLN A 168 30.31 -18.91 9.47
CA GLN A 168 31.32 -18.24 8.64
C GLN A 168 31.46 -16.75 8.99
N LEU A 169 30.34 -16.07 9.22
CA LEU A 169 30.33 -14.67 9.63
C LEU A 169 30.97 -14.49 11.00
N THR A 170 30.62 -15.35 11.96
CA THR A 170 31.19 -15.31 13.32
C THR A 170 32.70 -15.56 13.31
N ALA A 171 33.19 -16.50 12.48
CA ALA A 171 34.63 -16.73 12.29
C ALA A 171 35.37 -15.51 11.72
N ARG A 172 34.67 -14.64 10.99
CA ARG A 172 35.17 -13.36 10.48
C ARG A 172 34.97 -12.18 11.45
N GLY A 173 34.44 -12.43 12.65
CA GLY A 173 34.11 -11.38 13.62
C GLY A 173 32.84 -10.57 13.28
N ILE A 174 32.03 -11.03 12.35
CA ILE A 174 30.79 -10.37 11.91
C ILE A 174 29.59 -10.98 12.65
N GLN A 175 28.81 -10.17 13.36
CA GLN A 175 27.56 -10.64 13.96
C GLN A 175 26.53 -11.01 12.88
N PRO A 176 25.94 -12.22 12.88
CA PRO A 176 24.99 -12.66 11.85
C PRO A 176 23.57 -12.11 12.08
N LYS A 177 23.46 -10.80 12.27
CA LYS A 177 22.21 -10.07 12.48
C LYS A 177 22.15 -8.87 11.53
N LEU A 178 20.93 -8.46 11.14
CA LEU A 178 20.71 -7.26 10.34
C LEU A 178 21.21 -6.00 11.05
N ILE A 179 20.80 -5.82 12.31
CA ILE A 179 21.31 -4.78 13.19
C ILE A 179 22.09 -5.47 14.31
N PRO A 180 23.39 -5.22 14.44
CA PRO A 180 24.20 -5.79 15.52
C PRO A 180 23.86 -5.11 16.86
N ASN A 181 23.89 -5.90 17.94
CA ASN A 181 23.55 -5.46 19.30
C ASN A 181 22.30 -4.54 19.37
N PRO A 182 21.14 -4.97 18.85
CA PRO A 182 20.00 -4.06 18.68
C PRO A 182 19.45 -3.64 20.04
N THR A 183 19.28 -2.33 20.22
CA THR A 183 18.53 -1.76 21.35
C THR A 183 17.08 -2.24 21.34
N ALA A 184 16.35 -2.08 22.45
CA ALA A 184 14.92 -2.44 22.49
C ALA A 184 14.11 -1.73 21.39
N ALA A 185 14.42 -0.46 21.09
CA ALA A 185 13.80 0.29 20.01
C ALA A 185 14.10 -0.32 18.62
N ALA A 186 15.36 -0.70 18.36
CA ALA A 186 15.74 -1.36 17.11
C ALA A 186 15.08 -2.74 16.96
N GLN A 187 14.91 -3.48 18.06
CA GLN A 187 14.19 -4.76 18.06
C GLN A 187 12.69 -4.58 17.74
N ALA A 188 12.05 -3.57 18.33
CA ALA A 188 10.66 -3.24 18.03
C ALA A 188 10.47 -2.81 16.56
N TYR A 189 11.42 -2.04 16.02
CA TYR A 189 11.46 -1.70 14.59
C TYR A 189 11.60 -2.96 13.70
N LEU A 190 12.56 -3.84 13.99
CA LEU A 190 12.72 -5.08 13.22
C LEU A 190 11.49 -5.99 13.31
N ALA A 191 10.75 -5.98 14.41
CA ALA A 191 9.47 -6.67 14.51
C ALA A 191 8.42 -6.08 13.54
N ARG A 192 8.34 -4.75 13.38
CA ARG A 192 7.47 -4.11 12.37
C ARG A 192 7.90 -4.40 10.94
N VAL A 193 9.20 -4.49 10.67
CA VAL A 193 9.73 -4.92 9.36
C VAL A 193 9.29 -6.35 9.03
N ARG A 194 9.36 -7.27 10.00
CA ARG A 194 8.91 -8.67 9.85
C ARG A 194 7.39 -8.82 9.73
N GLN A 195 6.63 -7.77 10.04
CA GLN A 195 5.20 -7.70 9.78
C GLN A 195 4.88 -7.17 8.37
N GLN A 196 5.87 -6.78 7.57
CA GLN A 196 5.63 -6.47 6.16
C GLN A 196 5.46 -7.76 5.35
N ALA A 197 4.91 -7.63 4.15
CA ALA A 197 4.73 -8.78 3.27
C ALA A 197 6.08 -9.32 2.79
N VAL A 198 6.25 -10.63 2.74
CA VAL A 198 7.44 -11.26 2.12
C VAL A 198 7.29 -11.35 0.61
N ASP A 199 6.11 -11.72 0.14
CA ASP A 199 5.80 -11.89 -1.27
C ASP A 199 4.39 -11.38 -1.60
N SER A 200 4.03 -11.38 -2.89
CA SER A 200 2.74 -10.87 -3.36
C SER A 200 1.55 -11.61 -2.74
N LYS A 201 1.68 -12.91 -2.45
CA LYS A 201 0.61 -13.72 -1.84
C LYS A 201 0.41 -13.32 -0.37
N ASP A 202 1.48 -13.08 0.36
CA ASP A 202 1.43 -12.54 1.72
C ASP A 202 0.85 -11.11 1.73
N ALA A 203 1.24 -10.26 0.77
CA ALA A 203 0.66 -8.92 0.62
C ALA A 203 -0.87 -8.99 0.40
N VAL A 204 -1.34 -9.91 -0.45
CA VAL A 204 -2.77 -10.17 -0.64
C VAL A 204 -3.44 -10.58 0.67
N ALA A 205 -2.87 -11.55 1.40
CA ALA A 205 -3.42 -12.05 2.64
C ALA A 205 -3.55 -10.94 3.70
N ARG A 206 -2.61 -9.99 3.72
CA ARG A 206 -2.63 -8.82 4.61
C ARG A 206 -3.63 -7.74 4.18
N LEU A 207 -3.90 -7.61 2.89
CA LEU A 207 -4.92 -6.69 2.36
C LEU A 207 -6.35 -7.21 2.50
N ALA A 208 -6.55 -8.54 2.55
CA ALA A 208 -7.86 -9.16 2.71
C ALA A 208 -8.68 -8.64 3.93
N PRO A 209 -8.14 -8.56 5.16
CA PRO A 209 -8.88 -8.01 6.30
C PRO A 209 -9.19 -6.51 6.13
N VAL A 210 -8.33 -5.75 5.44
CA VAL A 210 -8.59 -4.33 5.12
C VAL A 210 -9.81 -4.22 4.20
N LEU A 211 -9.85 -5.02 3.13
CA LEU A 211 -11.00 -5.08 2.23
C LEU A 211 -12.29 -5.45 2.95
N ALA A 212 -12.24 -6.46 3.82
CA ALA A 212 -13.38 -6.88 4.62
C ALA A 212 -13.88 -5.75 5.53
N ALA A 213 -12.97 -5.02 6.19
CA ALA A 213 -13.31 -3.88 7.04
C ALA A 213 -13.95 -2.73 6.23
N MET A 214 -13.42 -2.41 5.05
CA MET A 214 -13.98 -1.40 4.16
C MET A 214 -15.40 -1.77 3.70
N ARG A 215 -15.62 -3.03 3.30
CA ARG A 215 -16.96 -3.52 2.92
C ARG A 215 -17.95 -3.43 4.07
N LEU A 216 -17.56 -3.86 5.26
CA LEU A 216 -18.41 -3.75 6.44
C LEU A 216 -18.74 -2.30 6.78
N ALA A 217 -17.76 -1.40 6.70
CA ALA A 217 -17.97 0.03 6.89
C ALA A 217 -18.94 0.61 5.85
N ALA A 218 -18.81 0.20 4.57
CA ALA A 218 -19.70 0.64 3.51
C ALA A 218 -21.14 0.17 3.75
N GLN A 219 -21.32 -1.10 4.12
CA GLN A 219 -22.65 -1.64 4.48
C GLN A 219 -23.26 -0.91 5.67
N ASN A 220 -22.48 -0.64 6.72
CA ASN A 220 -22.96 0.11 7.89
C ASN A 220 -23.32 1.55 7.53
N ALA A 221 -22.53 2.21 6.68
CA ALA A 221 -22.84 3.55 6.18
C ALA A 221 -24.16 3.57 5.40
N LEU A 222 -24.41 2.58 4.53
CA LEU A 222 -25.68 2.44 3.79
C LEU A 222 -26.89 2.20 4.71
N ARG A 223 -26.72 1.41 5.77
CA ARG A 223 -27.78 1.15 6.76
C ARG A 223 -28.13 2.41 7.57
N GLN A 224 -27.13 3.22 7.89
CA GLN A 224 -27.29 4.44 8.69
C GLN A 224 -27.71 5.66 7.87
N ALA A 225 -27.76 5.55 6.55
CA ALA A 225 -28.17 6.65 5.68
C ALA A 225 -29.67 6.92 5.80
N SER A 226 -30.04 8.17 6.07
CA SER A 226 -31.43 8.62 5.95
C SER A 226 -31.89 8.53 4.49
N VAL A 227 -33.19 8.33 4.27
CA VAL A 227 -33.83 8.20 2.93
C VAL A 227 -33.38 9.30 1.96
N VAL A 228 -33.18 10.51 2.48
CA VAL A 228 -32.90 11.74 1.72
C VAL A 228 -31.43 11.88 1.30
N GLY A 229 -30.48 11.27 2.02
CA GLY A 229 -29.06 11.20 1.64
C GLY A 229 -28.63 9.87 1.01
N ARG A 230 -29.58 8.92 0.90
CA ARG A 230 -29.31 7.53 0.55
C ARG A 230 -28.83 7.36 -0.88
N ALA A 231 -29.48 8.02 -1.84
CA ALA A 231 -29.15 7.86 -3.26
C ALA A 231 -27.69 8.25 -3.58
N LEU A 232 -27.25 9.39 -3.04
CA LEU A 232 -25.90 9.92 -3.21
C LEU A 232 -24.83 9.02 -2.58
N LEU A 233 -25.04 8.65 -1.32
CA LEU A 233 -24.16 7.75 -0.60
C LEU A 233 -24.14 6.38 -1.29
N GLN A 234 -25.28 5.91 -1.78
CA GLN A 234 -25.41 4.65 -2.48
C GLN A 234 -24.62 4.63 -3.79
N THR A 235 -24.66 5.68 -4.62
CA THR A 235 -23.84 5.73 -5.84
C THR A 235 -22.33 5.62 -5.54
N VAL A 236 -21.82 6.37 -4.56
CA VAL A 236 -20.39 6.33 -4.20
C VAL A 236 -20.01 5.00 -3.58
N LEU A 237 -20.84 4.47 -2.67
CA LEU A 237 -20.56 3.22 -2.00
C LEU A 237 -20.74 1.99 -2.90
N ASP A 238 -21.71 1.99 -3.82
CA ASP A 238 -21.88 0.92 -4.80
C ASP A 238 -20.67 0.88 -5.75
N GLY A 239 -20.20 2.05 -6.22
CA GLY A 239 -18.99 2.14 -7.05
C GLY A 239 -17.74 1.65 -6.30
N LEU A 240 -17.62 2.00 -5.02
CA LEU A 240 -16.52 1.53 -4.18
C LEU A 240 -16.64 0.03 -3.91
N ILE A 241 -17.81 -0.51 -3.58
CA ILE A 241 -18.03 -1.94 -3.37
C ILE A 241 -17.70 -2.72 -4.65
N ALA A 242 -18.18 -2.29 -5.81
CA ALA A 242 -17.87 -2.91 -7.10
C ALA A 242 -16.36 -2.90 -7.37
N ALA A 243 -15.66 -1.80 -7.10
CA ALA A 243 -14.21 -1.73 -7.23
C ALA A 243 -13.49 -2.70 -6.26
N LEU A 244 -13.95 -2.79 -5.01
CA LEU A 244 -13.41 -3.74 -4.03
C LEU A 244 -13.71 -5.20 -4.39
N GLU A 245 -14.83 -5.49 -5.03
CA GLU A 245 -15.17 -6.82 -5.56
C GLU A 245 -14.26 -7.22 -6.71
N VAL A 246 -14.05 -6.32 -7.68
CA VAL A 246 -13.08 -6.53 -8.77
C VAL A 246 -11.68 -6.74 -8.20
N LEU A 247 -11.28 -5.93 -7.22
CA LEU A 247 -9.96 -6.06 -6.58
C LEU A 247 -9.84 -7.38 -5.82
N ALA A 248 -10.84 -7.76 -5.03
CA ALA A 248 -10.83 -9.05 -4.33
C ALA A 248 -10.86 -10.24 -5.30
N ALA A 249 -11.59 -10.14 -6.41
CA ALA A 249 -11.58 -11.14 -7.47
C ALA A 249 -10.16 -11.28 -8.01
N ARG A 250 -9.49 -10.18 -8.41
CA ARG A 250 -8.09 -10.18 -8.87
C ARG A 250 -7.10 -10.73 -7.85
N LEU A 251 -7.31 -10.44 -6.57
CA LEU A 251 -6.47 -10.95 -5.49
C LEU A 251 -6.70 -12.45 -5.25
N GLY A 252 -7.92 -12.95 -5.46
CA GLY A 252 -8.29 -14.37 -5.38
C GLY A 252 -7.98 -15.15 -6.66
N THR A 253 -7.92 -14.49 -7.82
CA THR A 253 -7.61 -15.06 -9.13
C THR A 253 -6.33 -14.44 -9.67
N MET A 254 -5.20 -15.09 -9.44
CA MET A 254 -3.96 -14.87 -10.22
C MET A 254 -4.10 -15.39 -11.67
N LEU A 255 -5.22 -15.10 -12.35
CA LEU A 255 -5.44 -15.30 -13.78
C LEU A 255 -6.34 -14.17 -14.32
N VAL A 256 -5.67 -13.11 -14.80
CA VAL A 256 -6.07 -12.13 -15.84
C VAL A 256 -7.54 -11.65 -15.89
N THR A 257 -7.80 -10.39 -15.52
CA THR A 257 -8.95 -9.63 -16.09
C THR A 257 -8.75 -8.10 -15.98
N PRO A 258 -8.92 -7.33 -17.09
CA PRO A 258 -8.83 -5.86 -17.07
C PRO A 258 -9.98 -5.22 -16.27
N LEU A 259 -9.83 -3.93 -15.96
CA LEU A 259 -10.75 -3.15 -15.13
C LEU A 259 -12.10 -3.05 -15.85
N VAL A 260 -13.07 -3.89 -15.48
CA VAL A 260 -14.44 -3.74 -15.98
C VAL A 260 -15.16 -2.81 -15.03
N ILE A 261 -15.13 -1.50 -15.36
CA ILE A 261 -16.17 -0.61 -14.86
C ILE A 261 -17.48 -1.18 -15.40
N PRO A 262 -18.47 -1.53 -14.55
CA PRO A 262 -19.71 -2.13 -15.01
C PRO A 262 -20.31 -1.27 -16.10
N LYS A 263 -20.60 -1.86 -17.27
CA LYS A 263 -21.19 -1.14 -18.40
C LYS A 263 -22.45 -0.38 -17.99
N SER A 264 -23.23 -0.95 -17.07
CA SER A 264 -24.41 -0.32 -16.46
C SER A 264 -24.11 0.97 -15.70
N LEU A 265 -22.93 1.09 -15.07
CA LEU A 265 -22.48 2.31 -14.41
C LEU A 265 -22.10 3.36 -15.46
N LEU A 266 -21.38 2.97 -16.51
CA LEU A 266 -21.03 3.86 -17.62
C LEU A 266 -22.27 4.32 -18.41
N GLU A 267 -23.22 3.42 -18.63
CA GLU A 267 -24.50 3.69 -19.31
C GLU A 267 -25.40 4.59 -18.46
N LYS A 268 -25.49 4.38 -17.14
CA LYS A 268 -26.18 5.31 -16.24
C LYS A 268 -25.54 6.69 -16.28
N LEU A 269 -24.22 6.77 -16.20
CA LEU A 269 -23.50 8.05 -16.26
C LEU A 269 -23.65 8.75 -17.61
N ALA A 270 -23.75 8.01 -18.72
CA ALA A 270 -24.00 8.55 -20.05
C ALA A 270 -25.44 9.06 -20.19
N GLN A 271 -26.43 8.27 -19.75
CA GLN A 271 -27.84 8.67 -19.75
C GLN A 271 -28.11 9.89 -18.86
N GLU A 272 -27.46 9.98 -17.71
CA GLU A 272 -27.58 11.14 -16.81
C GLU A 272 -26.93 12.41 -17.39
N ARG A 273 -25.92 12.26 -18.25
CA ARG A 273 -25.27 13.36 -18.97
C ARG A 273 -26.14 13.90 -20.10
N GLU A 274 -26.84 13.04 -20.82
CA GLU A 274 -27.83 13.43 -21.84
C GLU A 274 -29.04 14.13 -21.20
N ALA A 275 -29.50 13.67 -20.04
CA ALA A 275 -30.62 14.27 -19.32
C ALA A 275 -30.34 15.64 -18.67
N THR A 276 -29.07 16.02 -18.53
CA THR A 276 -28.66 17.34 -17.99
C THR A 276 -28.28 18.36 -19.06
N THR A 277 -28.27 17.94 -20.34
CA THR A 277 -27.97 18.79 -21.49
C THR A 277 -29.18 19.08 -22.39
N ALA A 278 -30.34 18.49 -22.09
CA ALA A 278 -31.65 18.79 -22.67
C ALA A 278 -32.45 19.73 -21.75
#